data_AF-A0A7S1Y462-F1
#
_entry.id   AF-A0A7S1Y462-F1
#
_cell.length_a   1.000
_cell.length_b   1.000
_cell.length_c   1.000
_cell.angle_alpha   90.00
_cell.angle_beta   90.00
_cell.angle_gamma   90.00
#
_symmetry.space_group_name_H-M   'P 1'
#
loop_
_entity.id
_entity.type
_entity.pdbx_description
1 polymer ?
#
loop_
_entity_poly.entity_id
_entity_poly.type
_entity_poly.pdbx_seq_one_letter_code
_entity_poly.pdbx_strand_id
1 'polypeptide(L)'
;WKPLFMNANDMTNEGIVHTNKPYFSVQFHPEASGGPTDTAFLFEKFVGHVRNIPQPLMLQDGLAYQRKIYKKVLLVGSGGLSIGQAGEFDYSGSQCIKALKEEGI
;
A
#
# COMPACT_ATOMS: atom_id res chain seq x y z
N TRP A 1 14.50 -8.58 19.27
CA TRP A 1 13.74 -7.49 18.63
C TRP A 1 13.98 -7.52 17.14
N LYS A 2 13.00 -7.13 16.33
CA LYS A 2 13.10 -6.95 14.87
C LYS A 2 12.32 -5.70 14.44
N PRO A 3 12.69 -5.05 13.32
CA PRO A 3 11.85 -4.03 12.70
C PRO A 3 10.47 -4.60 12.36
N LEU A 4 9.42 -3.82 12.59
CA LEU A 4 8.04 -4.16 12.25
C LEU A 4 7.55 -3.35 11.05
N PHE A 5 7.78 -2.03 11.07
CA PHE A 5 7.48 -1.12 9.98
C PHE A 5 8.73 -0.33 9.61
N MET A 6 8.78 0.12 8.35
CA MET A 6 9.84 0.94 7.81
C MET A 6 9.24 2.01 6.90
N ASN A 7 9.79 3.21 6.98
CA ASN A 7 9.33 4.33 6.17
C ASN A 7 9.71 4.10 4.70
N ALA A 8 8.77 4.27 3.79
CA ALA A 8 9.00 4.02 2.36
C ALA A 8 9.85 5.12 1.67
N ASN A 9 9.96 6.30 2.26
CA ASN A 9 10.67 7.44 1.66
C ASN A 9 12.16 7.46 2.06
N ASP A 10 12.47 7.20 3.34
CA ASP A 10 13.81 7.37 3.89
C ASP A 10 14.37 6.12 4.60
N MET A 11 13.61 5.02 4.61
CA MET A 11 14.00 3.74 5.22
C MET A 11 14.24 3.79 6.73
N THR A 12 13.75 4.84 7.41
CA THR A 12 13.80 4.91 8.88
C THR A 12 12.87 3.89 9.54
N ASN A 13 13.16 3.53 10.79
CA ASN A 13 12.34 2.58 11.53
C ASN A 13 11.01 3.22 11.96
N GLU A 14 9.90 2.55 11.67
CA GLU A 14 8.55 3.00 12.00
C GLU A 14 7.85 2.11 13.04
N GLY A 15 8.59 1.17 13.62
CA GLY A 15 8.08 0.24 14.62
C GLY A 15 8.99 -0.96 14.83
N ILE A 16 8.84 -1.58 16.00
CA ILE A 16 9.61 -2.76 16.40
C ILE A 16 8.69 -3.83 17.00
N VAL A 17 9.10 -5.08 16.89
CA VAL A 17 8.40 -6.23 17.48
C VAL A 17 9.37 -7.17 18.17
N HIS A 18 8.94 -7.74 19.30
CA HIS A 18 9.70 -8.77 19.99
C HIS A 18 9.48 -10.12 19.30
N THR A 19 10.54 -10.93 19.17
CA THR A 19 10.51 -12.15 18.36
C THR A 19 9.64 -13.27 18.94
N ASN A 20 9.50 -13.30 20.28
CA ASN A 20 8.86 -14.41 20.98
C ASN A 20 7.77 -13.95 21.98
N LYS A 21 7.63 -12.65 22.21
CA LYS A 21 6.75 -12.08 23.25
C LYS A 21 5.79 -11.12 22.57
N PRO A 22 4.59 -10.89 23.13
CA PRO A 22 3.56 -10.03 22.53
C PRO A 22 3.87 -8.54 22.73
N TYR A 23 5.10 -8.12 22.45
CA TYR A 23 5.53 -6.73 22.57
C TYR A 23 5.77 -6.17 21.18
N PHE A 24 5.13 -5.05 20.88
CA PHE A 24 5.35 -4.29 19.68
C PHE A 24 5.16 -2.80 19.97
N SER A 25 5.74 -1.96 19.12
CA SER A 25 5.50 -0.52 19.12
C SER A 25 5.55 0.02 17.69
N VAL A 26 4.98 1.20 17.51
CA VAL A 26 5.01 1.97 16.26
C VAL A 26 5.51 3.38 16.54
N GLN A 27 6.13 4.00 15.55
CA GLN A 27 6.60 5.39 15.64
C GLN A 27 5.51 6.39 15.22
N PHE A 28 4.57 5.96 14.39
CA PHE A 28 3.41 6.75 13.94
C PHE A 28 2.21 6.64 14.89
N HIS A 29 1.17 7.42 14.61
CA HIS A 29 -0.06 7.55 15.40
C HIS A 29 -1.21 6.73 14.79
N PRO A 30 -1.48 5.48 15.25
CA PRO A 30 -2.49 4.62 14.65
C PRO A 30 -3.93 5.07 14.89
N GLU A 31 -4.16 5.95 15.87
CA GLU A 31 -5.45 6.58 16.17
C GLU A 31 -5.89 7.57 15.09
N ALA A 32 -4.96 7.96 14.22
CA ALA A 32 -5.13 9.06 13.28
C ALA A 32 -5.54 10.36 14.01
N SER A 33 -6.76 10.88 13.83
CA SER A 33 -7.22 12.22 14.25
C SER A 33 -6.71 13.36 13.36
N GLY A 34 -7.11 13.29 12.10
CA GLY A 34 -6.70 14.20 11.01
C GLY A 34 -5.94 13.48 9.88
N GLY A 35 -5.47 12.26 10.16
CA GLY A 35 -4.83 11.36 9.20
C GLY A 35 -5.74 10.19 8.73
N PRO A 36 -5.21 9.29 7.89
CA PRO A 36 -5.92 8.10 7.42
C PRO A 36 -6.11 7.04 8.52
N THR A 37 -7.18 6.26 8.45
CA THR A 37 -7.54 5.25 9.47
C THR A 37 -7.01 3.84 9.15
N ASP A 38 -6.09 3.71 8.20
CA ASP A 38 -5.63 2.43 7.64
C ASP A 38 -4.91 1.52 8.66
N THR A 39 -4.40 2.10 9.74
CA THR A 39 -3.62 1.38 10.77
C THR A 39 -4.39 1.13 12.07
N ALA A 40 -5.70 1.38 12.10
CA ALA A 40 -6.54 1.21 13.30
C ALA A 40 -6.55 -0.24 13.82
N PHE A 41 -6.28 -1.23 12.96
CA PHE A 41 -6.18 -2.66 13.32
C PHE A 41 -5.13 -2.94 14.42
N LEU A 42 -4.16 -2.06 14.63
CA LEU A 42 -3.15 -2.19 15.69
C LEU A 42 -3.77 -2.15 17.09
N PHE A 43 -4.87 -1.41 17.28
CA PHE A 43 -5.61 -1.41 18.55
C PHE A 43 -6.28 -2.75 18.82
N GLU A 44 -6.89 -3.36 17.80
CA GLU A 44 -7.50 -4.69 17.92
C GLU A 44 -6.44 -5.75 18.25
N LYS A 45 -5.26 -5.65 17.62
CA LYS A 45 -4.11 -6.50 17.95
C LYS A 45 -3.68 -6.30 19.39
N PHE A 46 -3.54 -5.07 19.87
CA PHE A 46 -3.17 -4.79 21.26
C PHE A 46 -4.18 -5.37 22.26
N VAL A 47 -5.48 -5.09 22.06
CA VAL A 47 -6.56 -5.57 22.95
C VAL A 47 -6.62 -7.10 22.96
N GLY A 48 -6.43 -7.75 21.82
CA GLY A 48 -6.39 -9.21 21.78
C GLY A 48 -5.23 -9.80 22.59
N HIS A 49 -4.03 -9.21 22.53
CA HIS A 49 -2.90 -9.63 23.37
C HIS A 49 -3.18 -9.47 24.86
N VAL A 50 -3.77 -8.34 25.28
CA VAL A 50 -4.16 -8.10 26.69
C VAL A 50 -5.16 -9.16 27.17
N ARG A 51 -6.05 -9.61 26.29
CA ARG A 51 -7.07 -10.64 26.58
C ARG A 51 -6.55 -12.08 26.43
N ASN A 52 -5.25 -12.28 26.18
CA ASN A 52 -4.66 -13.60 25.88
C ASN A 52 -5.32 -14.31 24.68
N ILE A 53 -5.92 -13.55 23.76
CA ILE A 53 -6.46 -14.07 22.50
C ILE A 53 -5.29 -14.14 21.51
N PRO A 54 -5.04 -15.28 20.86
CA PRO A 54 -4.00 -15.39 19.83
C PRO A 54 -4.22 -14.34 18.73
N GLN A 55 -3.32 -13.37 18.67
CA GLN A 55 -3.31 -12.32 17.65
C GLN A 55 -1.99 -12.40 16.90
N PRO A 56 -1.84 -13.35 15.96
CA PRO A 56 -0.63 -13.40 15.16
C PRO A 56 -0.46 -12.05 14.46
N LEU A 57 0.68 -11.43 14.69
CA LEU A 57 1.11 -10.22 14.00
C LEU A 57 1.64 -10.68 12.63
N MET A 58 0.71 -11.12 11.79
CA MET A 58 1.00 -11.45 10.41
C MET A 58 1.30 -10.12 9.72
N LEU A 59 2.52 -9.96 9.19
CA LEU A 59 2.70 -9.07 8.04
C LEU A 59 1.71 -9.60 7.00
N GLN A 60 0.65 -8.83 6.73
CA GLN A 60 -0.21 -9.16 5.61
C GLN A 60 0.65 -9.01 4.36
N ASP A 61 1.20 -10.13 3.87
CA ASP A 61 1.60 -10.29 2.48
C ASP A 61 0.31 -10.31 1.63
N GLY A 62 -0.48 -9.26 1.77
CA GLY A 62 -1.82 -9.12 1.21
C GLY A 62 -1.69 -9.05 -0.29
N LEU A 63 -1.88 -10.22 -0.93
CA LEU A 63 -1.75 -10.46 -2.36
C LEU A 63 -0.32 -10.22 -2.84
N ALA A 64 0.53 -11.25 -2.76
CA ALA A 64 1.81 -11.26 -3.46
C ALA A 64 1.58 -10.91 -4.94
N TYR A 65 1.88 -9.67 -5.32
CA TYR A 65 1.71 -9.20 -6.67
C TYR A 65 2.72 -9.89 -7.57
N GLN A 66 2.24 -10.79 -8.42
CA GLN A 66 3.06 -11.41 -9.45
C GLN A 66 3.11 -10.47 -10.65
N ARG A 67 4.27 -9.86 -10.89
CA ARG A 67 4.49 -8.98 -12.05
C ARG A 67 4.25 -9.77 -13.33
N LYS A 68 3.22 -9.40 -14.09
CA LYS A 68 2.97 -9.95 -15.42
C LYS A 68 3.85 -9.26 -16.44
N ILE A 69 4.46 -10.05 -17.33
CA ILE A 69 5.31 -9.54 -18.41
C ILE A 69 4.47 -9.51 -19.69
N TYR A 70 4.37 -8.34 -20.30
CA TYR A 70 3.69 -8.13 -21.57
C TYR A 70 4.71 -7.68 -22.62
N LYS A 71 4.56 -8.15 -23.86
CA LYS A 71 5.43 -7.74 -24.99
C LYS A 71 4.83 -6.63 -25.84
N LYS A 72 3.50 -6.47 -25.78
CA LYS A 72 2.71 -5.47 -26.51
C LYS A 72 1.44 -5.21 -25.73
N VAL A 73 1.01 -3.96 -25.70
CA VAL A 73 -0.24 -3.53 -25.08
C VAL A 73 -1.02 -2.69 -26.08
N LEU A 74 -2.33 -2.95 -26.20
CA LEU A 74 -3.25 -2.12 -26.96
C LEU A 74 -3.88 -1.11 -26.00
N LEU A 75 -3.58 0.18 -26.20
CA LEU A 75 -4.23 1.26 -25.47
C LEU A 75 -5.40 1.82 -26.30
N VAL A 76 -6.60 1.84 -25.73
CA VAL A 76 -7.80 2.37 -26.38
C VAL A 76 -8.09 3.76 -25.79
N GLY A 77 -8.07 4.78 -26.65
CA GLY A 77 -8.39 6.16 -26.28
C GLY A 77 -9.90 6.42 -26.12
N SER A 78 -10.27 7.68 -25.88
CA SER A 78 -11.66 8.13 -25.67
C SER A 78 -12.56 8.02 -26.91
N GLY A 79 -12.00 7.93 -28.11
CA GLY A 79 -12.79 7.97 -29.35
C GLY A 79 -13.23 9.39 -29.72
N GLY A 80 -14.47 9.56 -30.20
CA GLY A 80 -15.00 10.85 -30.60
C GLY A 80 -15.42 11.73 -29.40
N LEU A 81 -15.32 13.05 -29.55
CA LEU A 81 -15.69 14.01 -28.50
C LEU A 81 -17.18 13.86 -28.13
N SER A 82 -17.44 13.59 -26.86
CA SER A 82 -18.78 13.57 -26.27
C SER A 82 -18.91 14.73 -25.28
N ILE A 83 -20.08 15.38 -25.22
CA ILE A 83 -20.31 16.50 -24.30
C ILE A 83 -20.13 16.00 -22.85
N GLY A 84 -19.24 16.66 -22.11
CA GLY A 84 -18.87 16.26 -20.74
C GLY A 84 -17.67 15.34 -20.62
N GLN A 85 -17.14 14.82 -21.74
CA GLN A 85 -15.82 14.17 -21.81
C GLN A 85 -14.81 15.17 -22.38
N ALA A 86 -14.25 16.02 -21.51
CA ALA A 86 -13.09 16.83 -21.87
C ALA A 86 -11.87 15.94 -22.21
N GLY A 87 -10.73 16.54 -22.58
CA GLY A 87 -9.47 15.85 -22.93
C GLY A 87 -8.76 15.11 -21.79
N GLU A 88 -9.47 14.73 -20.72
CA GLU A 88 -8.93 13.97 -19.58
C GLU A 88 -8.37 12.60 -20.01
N PHE A 89 -9.00 11.99 -21.01
CA PHE A 89 -8.53 10.74 -21.62
C PHE A 89 -7.26 10.93 -22.45
N ASP A 90 -7.05 12.10 -23.07
CA ASP A 90 -5.85 12.36 -23.86
C ASP A 90 -4.62 12.48 -22.97
N TYR A 91 -4.77 13.13 -21.80
CA TYR A 91 -3.70 13.22 -20.82
C TYR A 91 -3.41 11.87 -20.15
N SER A 92 -4.46 11.15 -19.73
CA SER A 92 -4.33 9.83 -19.09
C SER A 92 -3.69 8.80 -20.04
N GLY A 93 -4.07 8.82 -21.32
CA GLY A 93 -3.47 7.96 -22.34
C GLY A 93 -1.97 8.27 -22.56
N SER A 94 -1.60 9.54 -22.58
CA SER A 94 -0.20 9.96 -22.71
C SER A 94 0.67 9.49 -21.52
N GLN A 95 0.14 9.58 -20.29
CA GLN A 95 0.82 9.05 -19.10
C GLN A 95 0.94 7.52 -19.14
N CYS A 96 -0.10 6.82 -19.61
CA CYS A 96 -0.05 5.37 -19.81
C CYS A 96 1.06 4.97 -20.80
N ILE A 97 1.18 5.67 -21.94
CA ILE A 97 2.24 5.41 -22.93
C ILE A 97 3.62 5.67 -22.32
N LYS A 98 3.79 6.72 -21.53
CA LYS A 98 5.06 7.02 -20.85
C LYS A 98 5.47 5.89 -19.91
N ALA A 99 4.55 5.43 -19.06
CA ALA A 99 4.81 4.32 -18.14
C ALA A 99 5.15 3.01 -18.88
N LEU A 100 4.42 2.66 -19.95
CA LEU A 100 4.71 1.46 -20.74
C LEU A 100 6.11 1.51 -21.38
N LYS A 101 6.52 2.68 -21.89
CA LYS A 101 7.86 2.88 -22.46
C LYS A 101 8.97 2.78 -21.43
N GLU A 102 8.79 3.35 -20.25
CA GLU A 102 9.75 3.24 -19.13
C GLU A 102 9.93 1.78 -18.68
N GLU A 103 8.87 0.98 -18.78
CA GLU A 103 8.86 -0.45 -18.48
C GLU A 103 9.35 -1.33 -19.66
N GLY A 104 9.71 -0.73 -20.80
CA GLY A 104 10.25 -1.43 -21.97
C GLY A 104 9.23 -2.24 -22.78
N ILE A 105 7.95 -1.87 -22.72
CA ILE A 105 6.83 -2.51 -23.42
C ILE A 105 6.53 -1.81 -24.76
#